data_AF-A0A8K0KT52-F1
#
_entry.id   AF-A0A8K0KT52-F1
#
_cell.length_a   1.000
_cell.length_b   1.000
_cell.length_c   1.000
_cell.angle_alpha   90.00
_cell.angle_beta   90.00
_cell.angle_gamma   90.00
#
_symmetry.space_group_name_H-M   'P 1'
#
loop_
_entity.id
_entity.type
_entity.pdbx_description
1 polymer ?
#
loop_
_entity_poly.entity_id
_entity_poly.type
_entity_poly.pdbx_seq_one_letter_code
_entity_poly.pdbx_strand_id
1 'polypeptide(L)' 'KVQHSVVKDPIAVSTDRYFRIPFIRPSKSSGEVGVPTQGMKNEARGWWYAHFHGQYVARQMELHPNKPSVLLIA' A
#
# COMPACT_ATOMS: atom_id res chain seq x y z
N LYS A 1 14.16 -31.77 -29.82
CA LYS A 1 13.17 -30.98 -29.04
C LYS A 1 13.84 -30.63 -27.71
N VAL A 2 14.41 -29.42 -27.57
CA VAL A 2 15.14 -29.01 -26.36
C VAL A 2 14.14 -28.29 -25.45
N GLN A 3 13.92 -28.85 -24.26
CA GLN A 3 12.99 -28.34 -23.28
C GLN A 3 13.76 -27.44 -22.31
N HIS A 4 13.70 -26.13 -22.51
CA HIS A 4 14.25 -25.17 -21.57
C HIS A 4 13.31 -25.10 -20.35
N SER A 5 13.63 -25.81 -19.29
CA SER A 5 13.07 -25.53 -17.97
C SER A 5 13.68 -24.23 -17.48
N VAL A 6 12.91 -23.14 -17.54
CA VAL A 6 13.21 -21.92 -16.80
C VAL A 6 13.12 -22.29 -15.33
N VAL A 7 14.26 -22.60 -14.72
CA VAL A 7 14.34 -22.74 -13.27
C VAL A 7 14.20 -21.32 -12.74
N LYS A 8 12.97 -20.97 -12.37
CA LYS A 8 12.71 -19.76 -11.61
C LYS A 8 13.37 -20.01 -10.27
N ASP A 9 14.58 -19.48 -10.10
CA ASP A 9 15.25 -19.47 -8.80
C ASP A 9 14.19 -19.08 -7.76
N PRO A 10 13.98 -19.89 -6.71
CA PRO A 10 13.06 -19.52 -5.67
C PRO A 10 13.63 -18.22 -5.11
N ILE A 11 12.96 -17.11 -5.44
CA ILE A 11 13.18 -15.83 -4.79
C ILE A 11 13.16 -16.20 -3.33
N ALA A 12 14.29 -16.03 -2.63
CA ALA A 12 14.33 -16.17 -1.19
C ALA A 12 13.41 -15.08 -0.66
N VAL A 13 12.13 -15.39 -0.57
CA VAL A 13 11.11 -14.44 -0.17
C VAL A 13 11.46 -14.17 1.27
N SER A 14 11.98 -12.96 1.55
CA SER A 14 12.18 -12.56 2.92
C SER A 14 10.86 -12.81 3.64
N THR A 15 10.93 -13.55 4.76
CA THR A 15 9.71 -13.87 5.50
C THR A 15 8.97 -12.60 5.86
N ASP A 16 9.69 -11.50 6.08
CA ASP A 16 9.09 -10.18 6.30
C ASP A 16 9.22 -9.28 5.06
N ARG A 17 8.09 -8.78 4.57
CA ARG A 17 8.01 -7.84 3.44
C ARG A 17 7.18 -6.61 3.83
N TYR A 18 7.69 -5.42 3.53
CA TYR A 18 7.07 -4.15 3.90
C TYR A 18 6.69 -3.35 2.67
N PHE A 19 5.49 -2.77 2.69
CA PHE A 19 4.95 -1.94 1.60
C PHE A 19 4.47 -0.60 2.15
N ARG A 20 4.62 0.45 1.32
CA ARG A 20 4.06 1.78 1.58
C ARG A 20 3.43 2.33 0.31
N ILE A 21 2.13 2.56 0.35
CA ILE A 21 1.35 3.02 -0.80
C ILE A 21 0.68 4.36 -0.42
N PRO A 22 0.92 5.44 -1.18
CA PRO A 22 0.15 6.67 -1.01
C PRO A 22 -1.27 6.50 -1.56
N PHE A 23 -2.27 7.05 -0.90
CA PHE A 23 -3.65 7.10 -1.42
C PHE A 23 -4.27 8.49 -1.23
N ILE A 24 -5.25 8.83 -2.06
CA ILE A 24 -6.02 10.08 -1.96
C ILE A 24 -7.43 9.73 -1.51
N ARG A 25 -7.99 10.46 -0.55
CA ARG A 25 -9.42 10.30 -0.25
C ARG A 25 -10.26 11.04 -1.28
N PRO A 26 -11.36 10.43 -1.79
CA PRO A 26 -12.37 11.20 -2.48
C PRO A 26 -12.96 12.24 -1.50
N SER A 27 -12.93 13.52 -1.89
CA SER A 27 -13.55 14.59 -1.11
C SER A 27 -15.07 14.44 -1.14
N LYS A 28 -15.76 14.69 -0.01
CA LYS A 28 -17.23 14.70 0.04
C LYS A 28 -17.87 15.83 -0.77
N SER A 29 -17.11 16.87 -1.13
CA SER A 29 -17.64 18.12 -1.71
C SER A 29 -17.53 18.22 -3.24
N SER A 30 -16.91 17.26 -3.92
CA SER A 30 -16.86 17.25 -5.38
C SER A 30 -16.80 15.80 -5.84
N GLY A 31 -17.83 15.34 -6.55
CA GLY A 31 -17.92 13.99 -7.13
C GLY A 31 -16.84 13.64 -8.16
N GLU A 32 -15.76 14.41 -8.24
CA GLU A 32 -14.56 14.11 -9.01
C GLU A 32 -13.64 13.19 -8.21
N VAL A 33 -13.70 11.92 -8.56
CA VAL A 33 -12.76 10.91 -8.10
C VAL A 33 -11.38 11.22 -8.69
N GLY A 34 -10.43 11.63 -7.85
CA GLY A 34 -9.02 11.39 -8.10
C GLY A 34 -8.20 12.48 -8.83
N VAL A 35 -8.69 13.72 -8.98
CA VAL A 35 -7.86 14.80 -9.54
C VAL A 35 -7.23 15.63 -8.40
N PRO A 36 -5.92 15.52 -8.14
CA PRO A 36 -5.25 16.41 -7.21
C PRO A 36 -5.15 17.81 -7.81
N THR A 37 -5.94 18.77 -7.32
CA THR A 37 -5.70 20.20 -7.57
C THR A 37 -4.30 20.55 -7.07
N GLN A 38 -3.52 21.23 -7.92
CA GLN A 38 -2.06 21.39 -7.79
C GLN A 38 -1.57 21.89 -6.42
N GLY A 39 -2.42 22.56 -5.62
CA GLY A 39 -2.11 23.07 -4.29
C GLY A 39 -2.45 22.16 -3.08
N MET A 40 -3.25 21.10 -3.26
CA MET A 40 -3.73 20.25 -2.15
C MET A 40 -2.94 18.94 -1.97
N LYS A 41 -1.74 18.87 -2.58
CA LYS A 41 -1.01 17.60 -2.77
C LYS A 41 -0.58 16.90 -1.48
N ASN A 42 -0.37 17.61 -0.37
CA ASN A 42 0.13 16.97 0.86
C ASN A 42 -0.96 16.73 1.91
N GLU A 43 -1.98 17.58 1.97
CA GLU A 43 -3.05 17.51 2.99
C GLU A 43 -4.15 16.50 2.62
N ALA A 44 -4.27 16.11 1.36
CA ALA A 44 -5.27 15.14 0.90
C ALA A 44 -4.75 13.70 0.83
N ARG A 45 -3.44 13.48 0.99
CA ARG A 45 -2.79 12.18 0.79
C ARG A 45 -2.64 11.43 2.11
N GLY A 46 -3.27 10.27 2.20
CA GLY A 46 -3.02 9.29 3.25
C GLY A 46 -1.92 8.32 2.84
N TRP A 47 -1.44 7.55 3.81
CA TRP A 47 -0.48 6.48 3.59
C TRP A 47 -1.03 5.16 4.08
N TRP A 48 -0.83 4.12 3.28
CA TRP A 48 -1.12 2.75 3.66
C TRP A 48 0.20 1.99 3.81
N TYR A 49 0.43 1.43 5.00
CA TYR A 49 1.56 0.60 5.33
C TYR A 49 1.08 -0.83 5.58
N ALA A 50 1.83 -1.81 5.06
CA ALA A 50 1.58 -3.21 5.35
C ALA A 50 2.86 -3.98 5.57
N HIS A 51 2.81 -4.88 6.54
CA HIS A 51 3.81 -5.89 6.83
C HIS A 51 3.24 -7.26 6.51
N PHE A 52 3.82 -7.93 5.53
CA PHE A 52 3.54 -9.32 5.22
C PHE A 52 4.55 -10.21 5.94
N HIS A 53 4.04 -11.23 6.62
CA HIS A 53 4.82 -12.34 7.13
C HIS A 53 4.49 -13.58 6.27
N GLY A 54 5.45 -14.03 5.48
CA GLY A 54 5.26 -15.00 4.41
C GLY A 54 4.21 -14.53 3.40
N GLN A 55 3.13 -15.32 3.30
CA GLN A 55 2.03 -15.10 2.34
C GLN A 55 0.93 -14.18 2.89
N TYR A 56 0.92 -13.87 4.19
CA TYR A 56 -0.18 -13.19 4.86
C TYR A 56 0.21 -11.83 5.40
N VAL A 57 -0.78 -10.96 5.61
CA VAL A 57 -0.59 -9.67 6.29
C VAL A 57 -0.59 -9.91 7.80
N ALA A 58 0.50 -9.52 8.47
CA ALA A 58 0.61 -9.60 9.92
C ALA A 58 0.25 -8.27 10.60
N ARG A 59 0.58 -7.14 9.97
CA ARG A 59 0.26 -5.80 10.48
C ARG A 59 -0.10 -4.86 9.34
N GLN A 60 -1.08 -4.00 9.57
CA GLN A 60 -1.48 -2.92 8.66
C GLN A 60 -1.59 -1.62 9.44
N MET A 61 -1.16 -0.52 8.84
CA MET A 61 -1.33 0.81 9.40
C MET A 61 -1.74 1.81 8.33
N GLU A 62 -2.80 2.57 8.60
CA GLU A 62 -3.25 3.67 7.75
C GLU A 62 -2.99 5.00 8.44
N LEU A 63 -2.19 5.84 7.80
CA LEU A 63 -2.03 7.22 8.19
C LEU A 63 -2.96 8.10 7.37
N HIS A 64 -3.55 9.06 8.06
CA HIS A 64 -4.56 9.93 7.53
C HIS A 64 -4.19 11.36 7.88
N PRO A 65 -4.25 12.31 6.94
CA PRO A 65 -3.80 13.68 7.20
C PRO A 65 -4.64 14.38 8.28
N ASN A 66 -5.95 14.09 8.35
CA ASN A 66 -6.90 14.77 9.24
C ASN A 66 -7.65 13.82 10.18
N LYS A 67 -7.15 12.59 10.34
CA LYS A 67 -7.77 11.59 11.23
C LYS A 67 -6.66 10.88 12.00
N PRO A 68 -6.96 10.33 13.19
CA PRO A 68 -6.02 9.47 13.89
C PRO A 68 -5.58 8.31 12.99
N SER A 69 -4.33 7.88 13.20
CA SER A 69 -3.78 6.69 12.54
C SER A 69 -4.58 5.46 12.94
N VAL A 70 -4.88 4.59 11.98
CA VAL A 70 -5.52 3.29 12.21
C VAL A 70 -4.44 2.22 12.20
N LEU A 71 -4.36 1.41 13.25
CA LEU A 71 -3.45 0.28 13.34
C LEU A 71 -4.28 -1.01 13.48
N LEU A 72 -4.00 -1.98 12.62
CA LEU A 72 -4.62 -3.30 12.63
C LEU A 72 -3.51 -4.35 12.75
N ILE A 73 -3.72 -5.33 13.64
CA ILE A 73 -2.78 -6.42 13.93
C ILE A 73 -3.56 -7.73 13.81
N ALA A 74 -2.94 -8.74 13.19
CA ALA A 74 -3.50 -10.09 13.04
C ALA A 74 -3.25 -10.97 14.26
#